data_AF-A0A2K3USR3-F1
#
_entry.id   AF-A0A2K3USR3-F1
#
_cell.length_a   1.000
_cell.length_b   1.000
_cell.length_c   1.000
_cell.angle_alpha   90.00
_cell.angle_beta   90.00
_cell.angle_gamma   90.00
#
_symmetry.space_group_name_H-M   'P 1'
#
loop_
_entity.id
_entity.type
_entity.pdbx_description
1 polymer ?
#
loop_
_entity_poly.entity_id
_entity_poly.type
_entity_poly.pdbx_seq_one_letter_code
_entity_poly.pdbx_strand_id
1 'polypeptide(L)'
;MRDQHGIHGLLCRTGTLLVGLALSGGALALDWRTGETVTIGPSEVIRDDLYVAGTDVRIDGTVTGDLIAAGQRVRIAGNVRGDVWAAGGTVTLAGRVGRSARLAGSVLTLEPGTSIARDLLAGGVGLDLAPGARIGRDLAFGGAQTRLNGTVTRNAYLGATAVQLGGTVGGNARLNVDNRASWPQNWTPGMVRPDPLPSGVRFMPGGRVAGDLTLQMPDRPMIPARQVGGQMHYQPTAVLPTPRVGVPRPPANPLGLNLLRDFAGLSLMALLLVGLARTPLSEVSLRLRRAPGTSLGYGTLIALGFPLGVLALFGVGVTLAALLTLLGLGALGLPLGLIGAPTLLGLGALVMWLGWWVAQGLAAVLLGQWLLGALAPERRPALWIRVLLGALTLAALTQLPVLGTLVTLGALLAALGATWLWWRPPPSRVGPLFTPYPA
;
A
#
# COMPACT_ATOMS: atom_id res chain seq x y z
N MET A 1 71.79 9.61 10.64
CA MET A 1 70.38 9.50 11.08
C MET A 1 69.50 10.11 10.00
N ARG A 2 68.54 9.32 9.48
CA ARG A 2 67.25 9.64 8.82
C ARG A 2 67.27 10.79 7.79
N ASP A 3 67.17 10.58 6.47
CA ASP A 3 66.27 9.77 5.63
C ASP A 3 64.82 10.33 5.52
N GLN A 4 64.37 10.42 4.27
CA GLN A 4 62.99 10.60 3.76
C GLN A 4 62.38 12.00 3.61
N HIS A 5 62.45 12.55 2.38
CA HIS A 5 61.34 13.31 1.76
C HIS A 5 61.46 13.26 0.23
N GLY A 6 60.67 12.42 -0.43
CA GLY A 6 60.66 12.39 -1.90
C GLY A 6 59.67 11.44 -2.60
N ILE A 7 58.69 10.85 -1.90
CA ILE A 7 57.80 9.82 -2.50
C ILE A 7 56.30 10.21 -2.42
N HIS A 8 55.95 11.40 -1.94
CA HIS A 8 54.55 11.80 -1.77
C HIS A 8 53.90 12.46 -3.00
N GLY A 9 54.66 12.76 -4.06
CA GLY A 9 54.13 13.47 -5.24
C GLY A 9 53.49 12.60 -6.32
N LEU A 10 53.83 11.31 -6.40
CA LEU A 10 53.43 10.46 -7.53
C LEU A 10 52.14 9.66 -7.27
N LEU A 11 51.78 9.42 -6.02
CA LEU A 11 50.59 8.66 -5.62
C LEU A 11 49.28 9.47 -5.71
N CYS A 12 49.37 10.81 -5.75
CA CYS A 12 48.18 11.67 -5.81
C CYS A 12 47.61 11.81 -7.23
N ARG A 13 48.39 11.49 -8.28
CA ARG A 13 47.96 11.60 -9.68
C ARG A 13 47.46 10.28 -10.29
N THR A 14 47.85 9.12 -9.76
CA THR A 14 47.34 7.82 -10.20
C THR A 14 46.00 7.45 -9.54
N GLY A 15 45.70 7.99 -8.36
CA GLY A 15 44.41 7.79 -7.68
C GLY A 15 43.22 8.48 -8.36
N THR A 16 43.44 9.57 -9.09
CA THR A 16 42.35 10.33 -9.73
C THR A 16 41.81 9.67 -11.00
N LEU A 17 42.61 8.84 -11.67
CA LEU A 17 42.19 8.14 -12.91
C LEU A 17 41.37 6.87 -12.62
N LEU A 18 41.58 6.23 -11.45
CA LEU A 18 40.84 5.03 -11.04
C LEU A 18 39.47 5.34 -10.40
N VAL A 19 39.28 6.54 -9.85
CA VAL A 19 37.98 6.98 -9.33
C VAL A 19 37.00 7.37 -10.47
N GLY A 20 37.52 7.77 -11.64
CA GLY A 20 36.71 8.02 -12.83
C GLY A 20 36.07 6.77 -13.44
N LEU A 21 36.68 5.59 -13.24
CA LEU A 21 36.18 4.29 -13.75
C LEU A 21 35.24 3.56 -12.77
N ALA A 22 35.15 4.02 -11.52
CA ALA A 22 34.19 3.50 -10.54
C ALA A 22 32.85 4.26 -10.56
N LEU A 23 32.78 5.40 -11.26
CA LEU A 23 31.57 6.19 -11.48
C LEU A 23 30.86 5.88 -12.80
N SER A 24 31.38 4.96 -13.62
CA SER A 24 30.55 4.22 -14.55
C SER A 24 29.74 3.20 -13.76
N GLY A 25 28.80 3.71 -12.96
CA GLY A 25 27.77 2.90 -12.35
C GLY A 25 27.21 2.00 -13.45
N GLY A 26 27.26 0.69 -13.24
CA GLY A 26 26.47 -0.22 -14.03
C GLY A 26 25.04 0.31 -13.97
N ALA A 27 24.57 0.89 -15.07
CA ALA A 27 23.17 1.11 -15.30
C ALA A 27 22.55 -0.29 -15.38
N LEU A 28 22.20 -0.86 -14.23
CA LEU A 28 21.05 -1.74 -14.16
C LEU A 28 19.87 -0.83 -14.48
N ALA A 29 19.48 -0.83 -15.74
CA ALA A 29 18.49 0.05 -16.32
C ALA A 29 17.09 -0.42 -15.90
N LEU A 30 16.84 -0.31 -14.60
CA LEU A 30 15.54 -0.53 -13.99
C LEU A 30 14.59 0.55 -14.52
N ASP A 31 13.69 0.21 -15.44
CA ASP A 31 12.75 1.17 -16.05
C ASP A 31 11.49 1.30 -15.19
N TRP A 32 11.32 2.45 -14.56
CA TRP A 32 10.17 2.81 -13.72
C TRP A 32 9.35 3.89 -14.40
N ARG A 33 8.04 3.64 -14.58
CA ARG A 33 7.13 4.64 -15.15
C ARG A 33 5.89 4.85 -14.29
N THR A 34 5.61 6.12 -14.01
CA THR A 34 4.46 6.54 -13.20
C THR A 34 3.74 7.72 -13.83
N GLY A 35 2.41 7.71 -13.79
CA GLY A 35 1.58 8.80 -14.30
C GLY A 35 0.09 8.46 -14.23
N GLU A 36 -0.77 9.40 -14.61
CA GLU A 36 -2.21 9.14 -14.71
C GLU A 36 -2.49 8.12 -15.84
N THR A 37 -1.88 8.34 -17.00
CA THR A 37 -1.86 7.36 -18.10
C THR A 37 -0.41 7.04 -18.45
N VAL A 38 -0.05 5.76 -18.45
CA VAL A 38 1.28 5.30 -18.84
C VAL A 38 1.14 4.35 -20.03
N THR A 39 1.76 4.71 -21.15
CA THR A 39 1.73 3.91 -22.39
C THR A 39 3.14 3.51 -22.80
N ILE A 40 3.35 2.22 -23.04
CA ILE A 40 4.53 1.68 -23.73
C ILE A 40 4.11 1.38 -25.17
N GLY A 41 4.64 2.15 -26.11
CA GLY A 41 4.18 2.14 -27.50
C GLY A 41 4.50 0.83 -28.24
N PRO A 42 3.80 0.50 -29.34
CA PRO A 42 3.95 -0.77 -30.05
C PRO A 42 5.36 -1.00 -30.64
N SER A 43 6.08 0.08 -30.96
CA SER A 43 7.47 0.03 -31.46
C SER A 43 8.51 0.04 -30.33
N GLU A 44 8.09 0.22 -29.08
CA GLU A 44 8.99 0.34 -27.95
C GLU A 44 9.42 -1.05 -27.46
N VAL A 45 10.72 -1.19 -27.18
CA VAL A 45 11.30 -2.43 -26.66
C VAL A 45 12.03 -2.12 -25.35
N ILE A 46 11.44 -2.55 -24.25
CA ILE A 46 12.05 -2.48 -22.92
C ILE A 46 12.98 -3.68 -22.78
N ARG A 47 14.29 -3.41 -22.78
CA ARG A 47 15.36 -4.43 -22.78
C ARG A 47 15.69 -4.97 -21.38
N ASP A 48 14.80 -4.78 -20.42
CA ASP A 48 14.93 -5.19 -19.02
C ASP A 48 13.54 -5.46 -18.42
N ASP A 49 13.47 -5.63 -17.10
CA ASP A 49 12.24 -5.67 -16.31
C ASP A 49 11.54 -4.29 -16.31
N LEU A 50 10.22 -4.28 -16.38
CA LEU A 50 9.40 -3.07 -16.40
C LEU A 50 8.50 -2.98 -15.16
N TYR A 51 8.62 -1.87 -14.44
CA TYR A 51 7.77 -1.53 -13.30
C TYR A 51 6.91 -0.31 -13.64
N VAL A 52 5.60 -0.47 -13.65
CA VAL A 52 4.67 0.57 -14.10
C VAL A 52 3.47 0.71 -13.18
N ALA A 53 3.13 1.94 -12.82
CA ALA A 53 1.95 2.24 -12.04
C ALA A 53 1.22 3.49 -12.57
N GLY A 54 -0.11 3.42 -12.67
CA GLY A 54 -0.92 4.57 -13.09
C GLY A 54 -2.42 4.32 -13.01
N THR A 55 -3.25 5.30 -13.35
CA THR A 55 -4.71 5.08 -13.43
C THR A 55 -5.05 4.20 -14.64
N ASP A 56 -4.48 4.51 -15.80
CA ASP A 56 -4.56 3.74 -17.04
C ASP A 56 -3.16 3.32 -17.49
N VAL A 57 -2.90 2.01 -17.51
CA VAL A 57 -1.61 1.43 -17.92
C VAL A 57 -1.83 0.63 -19.19
N ARG A 58 -1.11 1.00 -20.26
CA ARG A 58 -1.20 0.35 -21.56
C ARG A 58 0.17 -0.10 -22.06
N ILE A 59 0.35 -1.41 -22.20
CA ILE A 59 1.59 -2.03 -22.67
C ILE A 59 1.34 -2.62 -24.04
N ASP A 60 1.64 -1.88 -25.11
CA ASP A 60 1.54 -2.36 -26.50
C ASP A 60 2.90 -2.86 -27.04
N GLY A 61 4.01 -2.36 -26.49
CA GLY A 61 5.38 -2.71 -26.89
C GLY A 61 5.89 -4.05 -26.36
N THR A 62 7.17 -4.33 -26.60
CA THR A 62 7.80 -5.56 -26.12
C THR A 62 8.56 -5.33 -24.82
N VAL A 63 8.33 -6.18 -23.82
CA VAL A 63 9.13 -6.25 -22.59
C VAL A 63 9.95 -7.52 -22.62
N THR A 64 11.27 -7.39 -22.57
CA THR A 64 12.16 -8.56 -22.66
C THR A 64 12.40 -9.24 -21.32
N GLY A 65 12.27 -8.51 -20.21
CA GLY A 65 12.26 -9.04 -18.85
C GLY A 65 10.84 -9.35 -18.35
N ASP A 66 10.68 -9.24 -17.04
CA ASP A 66 9.41 -9.37 -16.32
C ASP A 66 8.63 -8.04 -16.33
N LEU A 67 7.31 -8.12 -16.20
CA LEU A 67 6.42 -6.96 -16.13
C LEU A 67 5.67 -6.94 -14.80
N ILE A 68 5.80 -5.86 -14.05
CA ILE A 68 4.99 -5.56 -12.87
C ILE A 68 4.17 -4.30 -13.13
N ALA A 69 2.86 -4.45 -13.21
CA ALA A 69 1.92 -3.38 -13.58
C ALA A 69 0.80 -3.20 -12.55
N ALA A 70 0.53 -1.97 -12.13
CA ALA A 70 -0.57 -1.66 -11.23
C ALA A 70 -1.41 -0.47 -11.73
N GLY A 71 -2.74 -0.58 -11.69
CA GLY A 71 -3.59 0.56 -12.02
C GLY A 71 -5.09 0.34 -11.90
N GLN A 72 -5.90 1.35 -12.18
CA GLN A 72 -7.35 1.14 -12.24
C GLN A 72 -7.72 0.30 -13.47
N ARG A 73 -7.11 0.62 -14.62
CA ARG A 73 -7.22 -0.15 -15.87
C ARG A 73 -5.82 -0.53 -16.34
N VAL A 74 -5.56 -1.82 -16.51
CA VAL A 74 -4.27 -2.34 -17.02
C VAL A 74 -4.55 -3.17 -18.27
N ARG A 75 -3.99 -2.76 -19.41
CA ARG A 75 -4.07 -3.52 -20.68
C ARG A 75 -2.67 -3.89 -21.16
N ILE A 76 -2.44 -5.17 -21.39
CA ILE A 76 -1.16 -5.72 -21.85
C ILE A 76 -1.40 -6.42 -23.19
N ALA A 77 -1.23 -5.67 -24.29
CA ALA A 77 -1.37 -6.17 -25.66
C ALA A 77 -0.03 -6.59 -26.28
N GLY A 78 1.06 -6.05 -25.76
CA GLY A 78 2.42 -6.35 -26.19
C GLY A 78 2.92 -7.72 -25.75
N ASN A 79 4.11 -8.08 -26.23
CA ASN A 79 4.78 -9.33 -25.88
C ASN A 79 5.68 -9.15 -24.67
N VAL A 80 5.43 -9.91 -23.60
CA VAL A 80 6.26 -9.97 -22.40
C VAL A 80 6.99 -11.30 -22.40
N ARG A 81 8.32 -11.30 -22.51
CA ARG A 81 9.10 -12.55 -22.56
C ARG A 81 9.23 -13.22 -21.19
N GLY A 82 9.20 -12.44 -20.11
CA GLY A 82 9.26 -12.91 -18.73
C GLY A 82 7.90 -13.28 -18.13
N ASP A 83 7.82 -13.13 -16.81
CA ASP A 83 6.59 -13.23 -16.02
C ASP A 83 5.80 -11.91 -16.06
N VAL A 84 4.47 -12.00 -15.88
CA VAL A 84 3.58 -10.84 -15.72
C VAL A 84 2.95 -10.85 -14.35
N TRP A 85 3.09 -9.77 -13.59
CA TRP A 85 2.36 -9.51 -12.35
C TRP A 85 1.54 -8.26 -12.56
N ALA A 86 0.22 -8.38 -12.59
CA ALA A 86 -0.65 -7.23 -12.82
C ALA A 86 -1.81 -7.17 -11.83
N ALA A 87 -2.04 -5.98 -11.28
CA ALA A 87 -3.10 -5.73 -10.32
C ALA A 87 -3.93 -4.50 -10.71
N GLY A 88 -5.26 -4.60 -10.64
CA GLY A 88 -6.10 -3.44 -10.91
C GLY A 88 -7.61 -3.62 -10.78
N GLY A 89 -8.37 -2.58 -11.08
CA GLY A 89 -9.82 -2.68 -11.19
C GLY A 89 -10.20 -3.64 -12.33
N THR A 90 -9.64 -3.38 -13.52
CA THR A 90 -9.71 -4.26 -14.68
C THR A 90 -8.31 -4.58 -15.19
N VAL A 91 -8.03 -5.85 -15.44
CA VAL A 91 -6.79 -6.29 -16.08
C VAL A 91 -7.14 -7.09 -17.34
N THR A 92 -6.65 -6.61 -18.49
CA THR A 92 -6.87 -7.24 -19.78
C THR A 92 -5.54 -7.65 -20.39
N LEU A 93 -5.35 -8.95 -20.60
CA LEU A 93 -4.23 -9.51 -21.34
C LEU A 93 -4.69 -9.84 -22.77
N ALA A 94 -3.98 -9.31 -23.75
CA ALA A 94 -4.26 -9.49 -25.18
C ALA A 94 -3.02 -9.98 -25.96
N GLY A 95 -1.84 -9.92 -25.34
CA GLY A 95 -0.57 -10.31 -25.93
C GLY A 95 -0.09 -11.71 -25.52
N ARG A 96 1.22 -11.92 -25.69
CA ARG A 96 1.91 -13.16 -25.30
C ARG A 96 2.72 -12.95 -24.03
N VAL A 97 2.63 -13.92 -23.12
CA VAL A 97 3.45 -14.03 -21.92
C VAL A 97 4.36 -15.25 -22.05
N GLY A 98 5.66 -15.03 -22.09
CA GLY A 98 6.68 -16.06 -22.33
C GLY A 98 6.87 -17.04 -21.17
N ARG A 99 6.40 -16.67 -19.97
CA ARG A 99 6.39 -17.54 -18.78
C ARG A 99 5.01 -17.60 -18.13
N SER A 100 4.87 -17.17 -16.88
CA SER A 100 3.64 -17.27 -16.08
C SER A 100 3.03 -15.89 -15.84
N ALA A 101 1.73 -15.85 -15.56
CA ALA A 101 1.04 -14.62 -15.17
C ALA A 101 0.39 -14.75 -13.79
N ARG A 102 0.49 -13.68 -13.00
CA ARG A 102 -0.14 -13.50 -11.69
C ARG A 102 -1.03 -12.25 -11.76
N LEU A 103 -2.34 -12.45 -11.76
CA LEU A 103 -3.31 -11.39 -12.01
C LEU A 103 -4.23 -11.18 -10.81
N ALA A 104 -4.47 -9.94 -10.42
CA ALA A 104 -5.41 -9.59 -9.37
C ALA A 104 -6.33 -8.46 -9.80
N GLY A 105 -7.64 -8.58 -9.61
CA GLY A 105 -8.55 -7.48 -9.93
C GLY A 105 -10.04 -7.77 -9.84
N SER A 106 -10.88 -6.78 -10.13
CA SER A 106 -12.34 -7.00 -10.14
C SER A 106 -12.74 -7.84 -11.35
N VAL A 107 -12.27 -7.43 -12.52
CA VAL A 107 -12.49 -8.14 -13.79
C VAL A 107 -11.15 -8.44 -14.45
N LEU A 108 -10.93 -9.72 -14.73
CA LEU A 108 -9.75 -10.23 -15.40
C LEU A 108 -10.17 -10.84 -16.73
N THR A 109 -9.55 -10.38 -17.83
CA THR A 109 -9.91 -10.85 -19.17
C THR A 109 -8.66 -11.27 -19.94
N LEU A 110 -8.69 -12.46 -20.53
CA LEU A 110 -7.73 -12.90 -21.53
C LEU A 110 -8.44 -12.90 -22.89
N GLU A 111 -8.05 -11.97 -23.76
CA GLU A 111 -8.67 -11.76 -25.07
C GLU A 111 -8.33 -12.91 -26.06
N PRO A 112 -9.10 -13.07 -27.15
CA PRO A 112 -8.77 -14.04 -28.20
C PRO A 112 -7.33 -13.86 -28.71
N GLY A 113 -6.62 -14.96 -28.93
CA GLY A 113 -5.21 -14.96 -29.38
C GLY A 113 -4.17 -14.76 -28.26
N THR A 114 -4.61 -14.45 -27.03
CA THR A 114 -3.73 -14.38 -25.86
C THR A 114 -3.09 -15.73 -25.57
N SER A 115 -1.78 -15.74 -25.27
CA SER A 115 -1.10 -16.97 -24.86
C SER A 115 -0.18 -16.75 -23.66
N ILE A 116 -0.37 -17.56 -22.62
CA ILE A 116 0.55 -17.68 -21.49
C ILE A 116 1.28 -19.01 -21.65
N ALA A 117 2.61 -18.98 -21.73
CA ALA A 117 3.39 -20.18 -22.03
C ALA A 117 3.35 -21.22 -20.90
N ARG A 118 3.20 -20.78 -19.65
CA ARG A 118 3.18 -21.62 -18.46
C ARG A 118 1.86 -21.49 -17.71
N ASP A 119 1.90 -20.97 -16.49
CA ASP A 119 0.81 -21.04 -15.53
C ASP A 119 0.11 -19.68 -15.38
N LEU A 120 -1.20 -19.68 -15.12
CA LEU A 120 -1.96 -18.51 -14.72
C LEU A 120 -2.44 -18.70 -13.28
N LEU A 121 -2.03 -17.80 -12.39
CA LEU A 121 -2.62 -17.63 -11.07
C LEU A 121 -3.41 -16.32 -11.07
N ALA A 122 -4.72 -16.39 -10.80
CA ALA A 122 -5.60 -15.24 -10.87
C ALA A 122 -6.53 -15.15 -9.65
N GLY A 123 -6.78 -13.94 -9.17
CA GLY A 123 -7.70 -13.70 -8.06
C GLY A 123 -8.58 -12.48 -8.32
N GLY A 124 -9.90 -12.61 -8.16
CA GLY A 124 -10.77 -11.49 -8.48
C GLY A 124 -12.26 -11.75 -8.30
N VAL A 125 -13.10 -10.86 -8.83
CA VAL A 125 -14.55 -11.14 -8.85
C VAL A 125 -14.91 -12.01 -10.05
N GLY A 126 -14.39 -11.68 -11.23
CA GLY A 126 -14.60 -12.47 -12.45
C GLY A 126 -13.31 -12.68 -13.23
N LEU A 127 -13.14 -13.90 -13.74
CA LEU A 127 -12.15 -14.24 -14.76
C LEU A 127 -12.88 -14.70 -16.04
N ASP A 128 -12.55 -14.08 -17.17
CA ASP A 128 -13.01 -14.47 -18.50
C ASP A 128 -11.83 -14.87 -19.38
N LEU A 129 -11.75 -16.15 -19.72
CA LEU A 129 -10.80 -16.70 -20.68
C LEU A 129 -11.55 -16.87 -22.01
N ALA A 130 -11.35 -15.95 -22.95
CA ALA A 130 -12.07 -15.93 -24.23
C ALA A 130 -11.72 -17.13 -25.12
N PRO A 131 -12.58 -17.47 -26.10
CA PRO A 131 -12.23 -18.45 -27.14
C PRO A 131 -10.92 -18.08 -27.84
N GLY A 132 -10.05 -19.07 -28.04
CA GLY A 132 -8.72 -18.88 -28.64
C GLY A 132 -7.64 -18.38 -27.68
N ALA A 133 -7.98 -17.97 -26.45
CA ALA A 133 -6.97 -17.73 -25.41
C ALA A 133 -6.42 -19.06 -24.87
N ARG A 134 -5.11 -19.12 -24.61
CA ARG A 134 -4.42 -20.34 -24.20
C ARG A 134 -3.53 -20.16 -22.98
N ILE A 135 -3.67 -21.08 -22.04
CA ILE A 135 -2.75 -21.28 -20.91
C ILE A 135 -1.98 -22.57 -21.19
N GLY A 136 -0.65 -22.46 -21.26
CA GLY A 136 0.24 -23.53 -21.71
C GLY A 136 0.39 -24.66 -20.70
N ARG A 137 0.10 -24.41 -19.42
CA ARG A 137 0.13 -25.40 -18.35
C ARG A 137 -1.11 -25.30 -17.47
N ASP A 138 -0.97 -24.78 -16.25
CA ASP A 138 -1.98 -24.88 -15.20
C ASP A 138 -2.68 -23.53 -14.96
N LEU A 139 -3.98 -23.57 -14.67
CA LEU A 139 -4.79 -22.43 -14.26
C LEU A 139 -5.19 -22.60 -12.79
N ALA A 140 -4.94 -21.60 -11.96
CA ALA A 140 -5.52 -21.47 -10.64
C ALA A 140 -6.29 -20.14 -10.54
N PHE A 141 -7.57 -20.20 -10.18
CA PHE A 141 -8.38 -19.02 -9.98
C PHE A 141 -9.23 -19.11 -8.71
N GLY A 142 -9.28 -18.01 -7.95
CA GLY A 142 -10.18 -17.83 -6.82
C GLY A 142 -11.00 -16.55 -6.98
N GLY A 143 -12.33 -16.65 -6.90
CA GLY A 143 -13.20 -15.49 -7.05
C GLY A 143 -14.69 -15.75 -6.89
N ALA A 144 -15.53 -14.87 -7.41
CA ALA A 144 -16.97 -15.11 -7.46
C ALA A 144 -17.35 -15.94 -8.70
N GLN A 145 -16.76 -15.67 -9.85
CA GLN A 145 -17.08 -16.41 -11.07
C GLN A 145 -15.93 -16.61 -12.06
N THR A 146 -16.08 -17.63 -12.90
CA THR A 146 -15.17 -17.90 -14.01
C THR A 146 -15.95 -18.29 -15.26
N ARG A 147 -15.64 -17.63 -16.39
CA ARG A 147 -15.92 -18.13 -17.75
C ARG A 147 -14.64 -18.68 -18.36
N LEU A 148 -14.63 -19.98 -18.62
CA LEU A 148 -13.49 -20.65 -19.23
C LEU A 148 -13.88 -21.11 -20.64
N ASN A 149 -13.78 -20.21 -21.62
CA ASN A 149 -14.06 -20.51 -23.03
C ASN A 149 -12.80 -20.82 -23.86
N GLY A 150 -11.61 -20.48 -23.34
CA GLY A 150 -10.33 -20.83 -23.94
C GLY A 150 -9.79 -22.21 -23.55
N THR A 151 -8.50 -22.41 -23.76
CA THR A 151 -7.82 -23.70 -23.54
C THR A 151 -6.84 -23.62 -22.37
N VAL A 152 -6.99 -24.52 -21.40
CA VAL A 152 -5.99 -24.83 -20.38
C VAL A 152 -5.34 -26.14 -20.77
N THR A 153 -4.06 -26.11 -21.13
CA THR A 153 -3.40 -27.29 -21.71
C THR A 153 -3.25 -28.43 -20.69
N ARG A 154 -3.11 -28.10 -19.40
CA ARG A 154 -2.91 -29.08 -18.32
C ARG A 154 -4.04 -29.00 -17.31
N ASN A 155 -3.83 -28.56 -16.07
CA ASN A 155 -4.84 -28.65 -15.02
C ASN A 155 -5.55 -27.32 -14.74
N ALA A 156 -6.79 -27.38 -14.28
CA ALA A 156 -7.55 -26.23 -13.81
C ALA A 156 -7.97 -26.40 -12.34
N TYR A 157 -7.68 -25.40 -11.51
CA TYR A 157 -8.03 -25.32 -10.09
C TYR A 157 -8.91 -24.08 -9.89
N LEU A 158 -10.22 -24.25 -9.75
CA LEU A 158 -11.16 -23.14 -9.71
C LEU A 158 -11.92 -23.14 -8.38
N GLY A 159 -11.84 -22.01 -7.66
CA GLY A 159 -12.66 -21.71 -6.49
C GLY A 159 -13.61 -20.56 -6.82
N ALA A 160 -14.91 -20.82 -6.92
CA ALA A 160 -15.89 -19.79 -7.29
C ALA A 160 -17.30 -20.09 -6.78
N THR A 161 -18.23 -19.14 -6.89
CA THR A 161 -19.67 -19.44 -6.70
C THR A 161 -20.32 -19.87 -8.01
N ALA A 162 -19.77 -19.44 -9.15
CA ALA A 162 -20.22 -19.80 -10.49
C ALA A 162 -19.06 -20.15 -11.42
N VAL A 163 -19.13 -21.31 -12.08
CA VAL A 163 -18.15 -21.73 -13.10
C VAL A 163 -18.89 -22.09 -14.37
N GLN A 164 -18.57 -21.38 -15.46
CA GLN A 164 -19.00 -21.72 -16.80
C GLN A 164 -17.82 -22.28 -17.59
N LEU A 165 -17.91 -23.54 -18.03
CA LEU A 165 -16.90 -24.21 -18.82
C LEU A 165 -17.37 -24.34 -20.27
N GLY A 166 -16.79 -23.56 -21.18
CA GLY A 166 -17.09 -23.63 -22.62
C GLY A 166 -15.91 -24.03 -23.51
N GLY A 167 -14.70 -24.03 -22.96
CA GLY A 167 -13.48 -24.47 -23.64
C GLY A 167 -12.94 -25.79 -23.09
N THR A 168 -11.62 -25.99 -23.21
CA THR A 168 -11.00 -27.29 -22.91
C THR A 168 -10.00 -27.21 -21.75
N VAL A 169 -10.01 -28.24 -20.91
CA VAL A 169 -8.98 -28.53 -19.91
C VAL A 169 -8.33 -29.85 -20.32
N GLY A 170 -7.06 -29.81 -20.71
CA GLY A 170 -6.33 -30.97 -21.27
C GLY A 170 -5.92 -32.02 -20.24
N GLY A 171 -5.91 -31.66 -18.95
CA GLY A 171 -5.65 -32.55 -17.82
C GLY A 171 -6.83 -32.57 -16.85
N ASN A 172 -6.54 -32.50 -15.55
CA ASN A 172 -7.52 -32.64 -14.49
C ASN A 172 -8.14 -31.28 -14.12
N ALA A 173 -9.43 -31.29 -13.77
CA ALA A 173 -10.12 -30.12 -13.24
C ALA A 173 -10.53 -30.37 -11.79
N ARG A 174 -10.16 -29.45 -10.89
CA ARG A 174 -10.65 -29.41 -9.51
C ARG A 174 -11.48 -28.15 -9.32
N LEU A 175 -12.77 -28.34 -9.07
CA LEU A 175 -13.75 -27.27 -8.91
C LEU A 175 -14.26 -27.28 -7.48
N ASN A 176 -13.96 -26.22 -6.74
CA ASN A 176 -14.57 -25.94 -5.44
C ASN A 176 -15.61 -24.84 -5.63
N VAL A 177 -16.89 -25.22 -5.61
CA VAL A 177 -17.99 -24.34 -6.01
C VAL A 177 -19.03 -24.22 -4.92
N ASP A 178 -19.24 -23.01 -4.42
CA ASP A 178 -20.38 -22.72 -3.54
C ASP A 178 -21.57 -22.27 -4.38
N ASN A 179 -22.41 -23.23 -4.77
CA ASN A 179 -23.58 -22.98 -5.59
C ASN A 179 -24.78 -22.41 -4.81
N ARG A 180 -24.69 -22.33 -3.47
CA ARG A 180 -25.72 -21.73 -2.60
C ARG A 180 -25.39 -20.28 -2.25
N ALA A 181 -24.13 -19.87 -2.43
CA ALA A 181 -23.74 -18.48 -2.33
C ALA A 181 -24.47 -17.63 -3.39
N SER A 182 -25.17 -16.61 -2.92
CA SER A 182 -25.78 -15.61 -3.80
C SER A 182 -24.72 -14.66 -4.34
N TRP A 183 -24.92 -14.21 -5.58
CA TRP A 183 -24.15 -13.10 -6.14
C TRP A 183 -24.16 -11.88 -5.22
N PRO A 184 -23.01 -11.21 -5.00
CA PRO A 184 -22.96 -9.99 -4.20
C PRO A 184 -23.91 -8.92 -4.76
N GLN A 185 -25.00 -8.65 -4.03
CA GLN A 185 -26.01 -7.66 -4.40
C GLN A 185 -25.49 -6.23 -4.16
N ASN A 186 -24.71 -6.05 -3.09
CA ASN A 186 -24.12 -4.77 -2.73
C ASN A 186 -22.71 -4.70 -3.30
N TRP A 187 -22.49 -3.74 -4.18
CA TRP A 187 -21.22 -3.54 -4.84
C TRP A 187 -20.65 -2.18 -4.49
N THR A 188 -19.35 -2.10 -4.30
CA THR A 188 -18.67 -0.85 -3.97
C THR A 188 -18.78 0.12 -5.14
N PRO A 189 -19.30 1.36 -4.95
CA PRO A 189 -19.34 2.36 -6.01
C PRO A 189 -17.97 2.56 -6.67
N GLY A 190 -17.93 2.62 -7.99
CA GLY A 190 -16.69 2.80 -8.77
C GLY A 190 -15.92 1.51 -9.10
N MET A 191 -16.27 0.35 -8.54
CA MET A 191 -15.65 -0.93 -8.87
C MET A 191 -16.33 -1.58 -10.09
N VAL A 192 -15.56 -2.13 -11.03
CA VAL A 192 -16.11 -2.69 -12.27
C VAL A 192 -16.75 -4.06 -12.02
N ARG A 193 -18.03 -4.21 -12.39
CA ARG A 193 -18.76 -5.48 -12.30
C ARG A 193 -18.63 -6.29 -13.58
N PRO A 194 -18.28 -7.58 -13.49
CA PRO A 194 -18.47 -8.49 -14.61
C PRO A 194 -19.95 -8.91 -14.69
N ASP A 195 -20.42 -9.29 -15.87
CA ASP A 195 -21.79 -9.76 -16.03
C ASP A 195 -22.02 -11.01 -15.17
N PRO A 196 -23.07 -11.08 -14.36
CA PRO A 196 -23.25 -12.15 -13.38
C PRO A 196 -23.58 -13.49 -14.06
N LEU A 197 -22.93 -14.56 -13.60
CA LEU A 197 -23.27 -15.93 -13.94
C LEU A 197 -24.18 -16.56 -12.87
N PRO A 198 -25.17 -17.37 -13.27
CA PRO A 198 -25.93 -18.18 -12.31
C PRO A 198 -25.00 -19.08 -11.49
N SER A 199 -25.29 -19.24 -10.20
CA SER A 199 -24.46 -20.03 -9.28
C SER A 199 -24.40 -21.51 -9.69
N GLY A 200 -23.31 -22.18 -9.32
CA GLY A 200 -23.03 -23.56 -9.66
C GLY A 200 -22.14 -23.74 -10.90
N VAL A 201 -22.09 -24.97 -11.39
CA VAL A 201 -21.24 -25.36 -12.53
C VAL A 201 -22.11 -25.56 -13.76
N ARG A 202 -21.73 -24.93 -14.88
CA ARG A 202 -22.39 -25.08 -16.18
C ARG A 202 -21.38 -25.45 -17.25
N PHE A 203 -21.60 -26.57 -17.90
CA PHE A 203 -20.86 -26.95 -19.09
C PHE A 203 -21.61 -26.48 -20.34
N MET A 204 -20.95 -25.70 -21.18
CA MET A 204 -21.45 -25.34 -22.51
C MET A 204 -21.12 -26.48 -23.50
N PRO A 205 -21.70 -26.53 -24.71
CA PRO A 205 -21.49 -27.63 -25.65
C PRO A 205 -20.01 -27.91 -26.00
N GLY A 206 -19.16 -26.89 -26.05
CA GLY A 206 -17.71 -27.03 -26.27
C GLY A 206 -16.88 -27.34 -25.02
N GLY A 207 -17.48 -27.30 -23.84
CA GLY A 207 -16.83 -27.50 -22.55
C GLY A 207 -16.39 -28.95 -22.35
N ARG A 208 -15.08 -29.19 -22.21
CA ARG A 208 -14.53 -30.53 -21.99
C ARG A 208 -13.37 -30.54 -21.00
N VAL A 209 -13.38 -31.52 -20.11
CA VAL A 209 -12.24 -31.90 -19.25
C VAL A 209 -11.72 -33.24 -19.77
N ALA A 210 -10.46 -33.29 -20.20
CA ALA A 210 -9.89 -34.51 -20.77
C ALA A 210 -9.49 -35.53 -19.70
N GLY A 211 -9.03 -35.08 -18.54
CA GLY A 211 -8.70 -35.93 -17.39
C GLY A 211 -9.84 -36.07 -16.38
N ASP A 212 -9.46 -36.23 -15.12
CA ASP A 212 -10.39 -36.42 -14.01
C ASP A 212 -11.03 -35.08 -13.57
N LEU A 213 -12.29 -35.15 -13.17
CA LEU A 213 -13.03 -34.02 -12.61
C LEU A 213 -13.29 -34.27 -11.12
N THR A 214 -12.67 -33.46 -10.26
CA THR A 214 -13.01 -33.40 -8.83
C THR A 214 -13.92 -32.21 -8.58
N LEU A 215 -15.09 -32.47 -7.99
CA LEU A 215 -16.11 -31.49 -7.74
C LEU A 215 -16.47 -31.46 -6.25
N GLN A 216 -16.21 -30.33 -5.61
CA GLN A 216 -16.59 -30.03 -4.23
C GLN A 216 -17.67 -28.95 -4.25
N MET A 217 -18.92 -29.31 -3.98
CA MET A 217 -20.02 -28.34 -3.91
C MET A 217 -21.21 -28.85 -3.07
N PRO A 218 -22.05 -27.95 -2.53
CA PRO A 218 -23.21 -28.33 -1.72
C PRO A 218 -24.25 -29.20 -2.46
N ASP A 219 -24.70 -28.77 -3.65
CA ASP A 219 -25.71 -29.52 -4.43
C ASP A 219 -25.11 -30.05 -5.73
N ARG A 220 -25.40 -31.31 -6.08
CA ARG A 220 -24.82 -31.96 -7.25
C ARG A 220 -25.40 -31.38 -8.55
N PRO A 221 -24.57 -30.96 -9.52
CA PRO A 221 -25.04 -30.49 -10.82
C PRO A 221 -25.31 -31.66 -11.77
N MET A 222 -26.22 -31.46 -12.73
CA MET A 222 -26.40 -32.36 -13.86
C MET A 222 -25.29 -32.09 -14.89
N ILE A 223 -24.32 -32.98 -15.02
CA ILE A 223 -23.23 -32.88 -16.01
C ILE A 223 -23.46 -33.93 -17.10
N PRO A 224 -23.51 -33.55 -18.39
CA PRO A 224 -23.55 -34.49 -19.50
C PRO A 224 -22.34 -35.44 -19.51
N ALA A 225 -22.58 -36.75 -19.61
CA ALA A 225 -21.53 -37.77 -19.52
C ALA A 225 -20.42 -37.68 -20.59
N ARG A 226 -20.64 -36.92 -21.68
CA ARG A 226 -19.67 -36.79 -22.80
C ARG A 226 -18.57 -35.73 -22.57
N GLN A 227 -18.66 -34.94 -21.50
CA GLN A 227 -17.79 -33.76 -21.30
C GLN A 227 -16.60 -34.00 -20.35
N VAL A 228 -16.53 -35.17 -19.71
CA VAL A 228 -15.42 -35.58 -18.84
C VAL A 228 -14.81 -36.85 -19.41
N GLY A 229 -13.51 -36.82 -19.70
CA GLY A 229 -12.78 -37.96 -20.26
C GLY A 229 -12.31 -38.98 -19.22
N GLY A 230 -12.03 -38.53 -17.99
CA GLY A 230 -11.63 -39.36 -16.86
C GLY A 230 -12.76 -39.65 -15.87
N GLN A 231 -12.38 -39.95 -14.62
CA GLN A 231 -13.33 -40.22 -13.54
C GLN A 231 -13.88 -38.92 -12.94
N MET A 232 -15.15 -38.96 -12.51
CA MET A 232 -15.79 -37.87 -11.79
C MET A 232 -15.86 -38.20 -10.29
N HIS A 233 -15.10 -37.46 -9.48
CA HIS A 233 -15.17 -37.52 -8.02
C HIS A 233 -15.99 -36.37 -7.48
N TYR A 234 -17.16 -36.68 -6.92
CA TYR A 234 -18.01 -35.70 -6.26
C TYR A 234 -17.87 -35.83 -4.74
N GLN A 235 -17.56 -34.73 -4.06
CA GLN A 235 -17.54 -34.63 -2.61
C GLN A 235 -18.54 -33.55 -2.18
N PRO A 236 -19.63 -33.88 -1.50
CA PRO A 236 -20.53 -32.87 -0.98
C PRO A 236 -19.81 -32.08 0.12
N THR A 237 -19.68 -30.78 -0.07
CA THR A 237 -19.15 -29.91 0.98
C THR A 237 -20.29 -29.67 1.97
N ALA A 238 -20.19 -30.24 3.16
CA ALA A 238 -21.04 -29.86 4.27
C ALA A 238 -20.76 -28.37 4.55
N VAL A 239 -21.65 -27.50 4.09
CA VAL A 239 -21.71 -26.13 4.57
C VAL A 239 -22.03 -26.29 6.05
N LEU A 240 -21.01 -26.26 6.93
CA LEU A 240 -21.25 -25.75 8.27
C LEU A 240 -22.04 -24.48 8.01
N PRO A 241 -23.24 -24.30 8.59
CA PRO A 241 -23.88 -23.02 8.53
C PRO A 241 -22.89 -22.07 9.18
N THR A 242 -22.01 -21.45 8.39
CA THR A 242 -21.51 -20.13 8.69
C THR A 242 -22.82 -19.42 8.96
N PRO A 243 -23.06 -18.96 10.20
CA PRO A 243 -24.18 -18.08 10.44
C PRO A 243 -24.13 -17.12 9.28
N ARG A 244 -25.28 -16.79 8.70
CA ARG A 244 -25.36 -15.53 7.99
C ARG A 244 -25.04 -14.47 9.05
N VAL A 245 -23.76 -14.29 9.37
CA VAL A 245 -23.17 -12.98 9.48
C VAL A 245 -23.37 -12.47 8.08
N GLY A 246 -24.62 -12.06 7.78
CA GLY A 246 -24.76 -10.84 7.04
C GLY A 246 -23.84 -9.94 7.81
N VAL A 247 -22.66 -9.66 7.24
CA VAL A 247 -21.78 -8.63 7.74
C VAL A 247 -22.79 -7.54 8.00
N PRO A 248 -23.11 -7.24 9.29
CA PRO A 248 -24.16 -6.29 9.57
C PRO A 248 -23.76 -5.14 8.67
N ARG A 249 -24.66 -4.67 7.78
CA ARG A 249 -24.41 -3.38 7.12
C ARG A 249 -23.83 -2.54 8.24
N PRO A 250 -22.55 -2.10 8.20
CA PRO A 250 -22.10 -1.19 9.24
C PRO A 250 -23.14 -0.09 9.14
N PRO A 251 -24.02 0.02 10.15
CA PRO A 251 -25.29 0.71 10.01
C PRO A 251 -24.90 2.08 9.54
N ALA A 252 -25.20 2.47 8.29
CA ALA A 252 -24.52 3.53 7.55
C ALA A 252 -23.99 4.56 8.55
N ASN A 253 -22.69 4.47 8.93
CA ASN A 253 -22.25 4.90 10.27
C ASN A 253 -22.92 6.24 10.56
N PRO A 254 -23.95 6.28 11.42
CA PRO A 254 -24.65 7.53 11.62
C PRO A 254 -23.55 8.47 12.08
N LEU A 255 -23.50 9.67 11.50
CA LEU A 255 -22.48 10.67 11.77
C LEU A 255 -22.08 10.72 13.27
N GLY A 256 -23.05 10.46 14.16
CA GLY A 256 -22.87 10.31 15.61
C GLY A 256 -22.00 9.15 16.12
N LEU A 257 -21.97 7.94 15.53
CA LEU A 257 -21.18 6.82 16.04
C LEU A 257 -19.67 7.01 15.77
N ASN A 258 -19.33 7.50 14.58
CA ASN A 258 -17.95 7.88 14.25
C ASN A 258 -17.50 9.04 15.14
N LEU A 259 -18.34 10.07 15.27
CA LEU A 259 -18.07 11.20 16.15
C LEU A 259 -17.89 10.77 17.61
N LEU A 260 -18.71 9.85 18.12
CA LEU A 260 -18.59 9.34 19.49
C LEU A 260 -17.29 8.55 19.70
N ARG A 261 -16.91 7.70 18.74
CA ARG A 261 -15.66 6.93 18.78
C ARG A 261 -14.44 7.86 18.73
N ASP A 262 -14.42 8.79 17.79
CA ASP A 262 -13.33 9.75 17.61
C ASP A 262 -13.22 10.67 18.84
N PHE A 263 -14.36 11.14 19.36
CA PHE A 263 -14.45 11.90 20.60
C PHE A 263 -13.91 11.12 21.80
N ALA A 264 -14.31 9.85 21.96
CA ALA A 264 -13.86 9.02 23.07
C ALA A 264 -12.33 8.78 23.01
N GLY A 265 -11.81 8.47 21.81
CA GLY A 265 -10.37 8.28 21.60
C GLY A 265 -9.55 9.54 21.88
N LEU A 266 -9.98 10.68 21.32
CA LEU A 266 -9.32 11.98 21.52
C LEU A 266 -9.41 12.44 22.98
N SER A 267 -10.56 12.24 23.63
CA SER A 267 -10.76 12.59 25.04
C SER A 267 -9.87 11.76 25.95
N LEU A 268 -9.81 10.45 25.74
CA LEU A 268 -8.97 9.55 26.54
C LEU A 268 -7.48 9.90 26.38
N MET A 269 -7.03 10.14 25.14
CA MET A 269 -5.67 10.56 24.87
C MET A 269 -5.34 11.92 25.48
N ALA A 270 -6.20 12.92 25.29
CA ALA A 270 -5.98 14.26 25.82
C ALA A 270 -6.00 14.30 27.35
N LEU A 271 -6.87 13.50 27.99
CA LEU A 271 -6.89 13.32 29.44
C LEU A 271 -5.65 12.57 29.94
N LEU A 272 -5.17 11.56 29.21
CA LEU A 272 -3.93 10.84 29.53
C LEU A 272 -2.72 11.79 29.46
N LEU A 273 -2.63 12.61 28.42
CA LEU A 273 -1.57 13.62 28.29
C LEU A 273 -1.64 14.66 29.41
N VAL A 274 -2.83 15.15 29.73
CA VAL A 274 -3.03 16.04 30.88
C VAL A 274 -2.64 15.36 32.19
N GLY A 275 -2.89 14.05 32.33
CA GLY A 275 -2.48 13.26 33.49
C GLY A 275 -0.96 13.14 33.62
N LEU A 276 -0.27 12.73 32.55
CA LEU A 276 1.17 12.50 32.54
C LEU A 276 2.01 13.79 32.48
N ALA A 277 1.49 14.86 31.88
CA ALA A 277 2.28 16.03 31.46
C ALA A 277 1.68 17.37 31.95
N ARG A 278 1.10 17.41 33.17
CA ARG A 278 0.42 18.59 33.75
C ARG A 278 1.21 19.90 33.65
N THR A 279 2.53 19.86 33.87
CA THR A 279 3.43 21.02 33.87
C THR A 279 3.90 21.47 32.47
N PRO A 280 4.36 20.59 31.55
CA PRO A 280 4.72 20.99 30.19
C PRO A 280 3.58 21.67 29.41
N LEU A 281 2.33 21.24 29.64
CA LEU A 281 1.16 21.69 28.86
C LEU A 281 0.85 23.18 29.03
N SER A 282 1.01 23.73 30.23
CA SER A 282 0.77 25.16 30.49
C SER A 282 1.82 26.03 29.79
N GLU A 283 3.08 25.59 29.75
CA GLU A 283 4.16 26.31 29.06
C GLU A 283 4.04 26.24 27.53
N VAL A 284 3.69 25.08 26.99
CA VAL A 284 3.46 24.88 25.55
C VAL A 284 2.33 25.81 25.06
N SER A 285 1.22 25.87 25.81
CA SER A 285 0.10 26.78 25.47
C SER A 285 0.47 28.26 25.55
N LEU A 286 1.34 28.65 26.49
CA LEU A 286 1.86 30.01 26.63
C LEU A 286 2.76 30.42 25.45
N ARG A 287 3.64 29.51 24.99
CA ARG A 287 4.52 29.77 23.84
C ARG A 287 3.74 29.85 22.54
N LEU A 288 2.72 29.00 22.36
CA LEU A 288 1.87 29.05 21.18
C LEU A 288 1.12 30.39 21.05
N ARG A 289 0.60 30.93 22.16
CA ARG A 289 -0.09 32.23 22.19
C ARG A 289 0.85 33.40 21.90
N ARG A 290 2.12 33.29 22.29
CA ARG A 290 3.13 34.33 22.06
C ARG A 290 3.65 34.35 20.63
N ALA A 291 3.70 33.20 19.96
CA ALA A 291 4.27 33.10 18.62
C ALA A 291 3.61 31.97 17.79
N PRO A 292 2.38 32.19 17.28
CA PRO A 292 1.63 31.17 16.54
C PRO A 292 2.28 30.83 15.19
N GLY A 293 2.78 31.84 14.46
CA GLY A 293 3.42 31.64 13.15
C GLY A 293 4.72 30.84 13.22
N THR A 294 5.56 31.10 14.23
CA THR A 294 6.80 30.33 14.43
C THR A 294 6.53 28.91 14.86
N SER A 295 5.48 28.69 15.66
CA SER A 295 5.07 27.34 16.07
C SER A 295 4.56 26.55 14.87
N LEU A 296 3.77 27.15 13.97
CA LEU A 296 3.39 26.52 12.71
C LEU A 296 4.61 26.18 11.85
N GLY A 297 5.55 27.11 11.68
CA GLY A 297 6.76 26.91 10.87
C GLY A 297 7.64 25.75 11.38
N TYR A 298 7.92 25.70 12.68
CA TYR A 298 8.66 24.58 13.27
C TYR A 298 7.89 23.27 13.20
N GLY A 299 6.56 23.31 13.34
CA GLY A 299 5.69 22.15 13.14
C GLY A 299 5.82 21.56 11.75
N THR A 300 5.77 22.41 10.71
CA THR A 300 5.95 21.98 9.32
C THR A 300 7.34 21.40 9.08
N LEU A 301 8.38 22.03 9.62
CA LEU A 301 9.75 21.55 9.51
C LEU A 301 9.94 20.17 10.14
N ILE A 302 9.29 19.88 11.27
CA ILE A 302 9.37 18.55 11.90
C ILE A 302 8.54 17.54 11.12
N ALA A 303 7.31 17.91 10.73
CA ALA A 303 6.42 17.01 9.99
C ALA A 303 7.03 16.52 8.66
N LEU A 304 7.80 17.38 7.98
CA LEU A 304 8.48 17.03 6.72
C LEU A 304 9.93 16.58 6.95
N GLY A 305 10.67 17.24 7.84
CA GLY A 305 12.10 17.01 8.03
C GLY A 305 12.40 15.73 8.82
N PHE A 306 11.56 15.35 9.78
CA PHE A 306 11.75 14.12 10.54
C PHE A 306 11.71 12.84 9.67
N PRO A 307 10.68 12.60 8.83
CA PRO A 307 10.66 11.43 7.97
C PRO A 307 11.82 11.43 6.96
N LEU A 308 12.17 12.59 6.39
CA LEU A 308 13.32 12.73 5.50
C LEU A 308 14.64 12.42 6.22
N GLY A 309 14.80 12.87 7.46
CA GLY A 309 15.97 12.57 8.29
C GLY A 309 16.09 11.08 8.63
N VAL A 310 14.98 10.43 8.99
CA VAL A 310 14.94 8.98 9.24
C VAL A 310 15.31 8.20 7.97
N LEU A 311 14.79 8.59 6.80
CA LEU A 311 15.14 7.97 5.52
C LEU A 311 16.61 8.20 5.14
N ALA A 312 17.15 9.40 5.37
CA ALA A 312 18.55 9.69 5.14
C ALA A 312 19.46 8.84 6.03
N LEU A 313 19.15 8.73 7.33
CA LEU A 313 19.88 7.88 8.28
C LEU A 313 19.80 6.40 7.91
N PHE A 314 18.63 5.95 7.44
CA PHE A 314 18.47 4.60 6.91
C PHE A 314 19.37 4.37 5.69
N GLY A 315 19.38 5.30 4.72
CA GLY A 315 20.26 5.23 3.55
C GLY A 315 21.75 5.19 3.94
N VAL A 316 22.16 6.01 4.91
CA VAL A 316 23.52 5.97 5.48
C VAL A 316 23.81 4.62 6.13
N GLY A 317 22.87 4.06 6.89
CA GLY A 317 23.02 2.75 7.52
C GLY A 317 23.18 1.62 6.50
N VAL A 318 22.38 1.63 5.43
CA VAL A 318 22.45 0.63 4.34
C VAL A 318 23.74 0.77 3.54
N THR A 319 24.15 2.00 3.20
CA THR A 319 25.41 2.23 2.47
C THR A 319 26.63 1.85 3.29
N LEU A 320 26.64 2.15 4.59
CA LEU A 320 27.69 1.72 5.50
C LEU A 320 27.72 0.19 5.65
N ALA A 321 26.57 -0.46 5.77
CA ALA A 321 26.46 -1.92 5.83
C ALA A 321 27.01 -2.59 4.56
N ALA A 322 26.68 -2.05 3.38
CA ALA A 322 27.21 -2.51 2.11
C ALA A 322 28.73 -2.32 2.01
N LEU A 323 29.23 -1.15 2.41
CA LEU A 323 30.67 -0.84 2.41
C LEU A 323 31.45 -1.80 3.31
N LEU A 324 30.98 -2.03 4.54
CA LEU A 324 31.60 -2.99 5.47
C LEU A 324 31.61 -4.41 4.89
N THR A 325 30.54 -4.81 4.22
CA THR A 325 30.47 -6.13 3.58
C THR A 325 31.48 -6.25 2.44
N LEU A 326 31.62 -5.23 1.60
CA LEU A 326 32.59 -5.19 0.49
C LEU A 326 34.06 -5.19 0.97
N LEU A 327 34.34 -4.60 2.13
CA LEU A 327 35.68 -4.59 2.74
C LEU A 327 36.04 -5.91 3.45
N GLY A 328 35.23 -6.96 3.31
CA GLY A 328 35.45 -8.25 3.98
C GLY A 328 34.99 -8.29 5.44
N LEU A 329 34.41 -7.20 5.96
CA LEU A 329 33.82 -7.11 7.31
C LEU A 329 32.34 -7.52 7.31
N GLY A 330 31.98 -8.58 6.55
CA GLY A 330 30.60 -9.04 6.40
C GLY A 330 29.91 -9.41 7.71
N ALA A 331 30.68 -9.84 8.72
CA ALA A 331 30.18 -10.11 10.07
C ALA A 331 29.60 -8.86 10.78
N LEU A 332 30.02 -7.65 10.38
CA LEU A 332 29.48 -6.39 10.88
C LEU A 332 28.48 -5.76 9.89
N GLY A 333 28.75 -5.88 8.59
CA GLY A 333 27.91 -5.31 7.54
C GLY A 333 26.52 -5.95 7.46
N LEU A 334 26.43 -7.29 7.49
CA LEU A 334 25.15 -7.99 7.35
C LEU A 334 24.17 -7.70 8.52
N PRO A 335 24.57 -7.77 9.80
CA PRO A 335 23.68 -7.40 10.90
C PRO A 335 23.26 -5.93 10.86
N LEU A 336 24.19 -5.02 10.51
CA LEU A 336 23.88 -3.60 10.40
C LEU A 336 22.83 -3.33 9.32
N GLY A 337 22.94 -3.99 8.16
CA GLY A 337 22.00 -3.82 7.04
C GLY A 337 20.65 -4.51 7.25
N LEU A 338 20.64 -5.73 7.76
CA LEU A 338 19.41 -6.53 7.90
C LEU A 338 18.63 -6.25 9.19
N ILE A 339 19.31 -5.83 10.26
CA ILE A 339 18.69 -5.61 11.57
C ILE A 339 18.78 -4.12 11.93
N GLY A 340 19.97 -3.53 11.87
CA GLY A 340 20.19 -2.15 12.30
C GLY A 340 19.35 -1.14 11.52
N ALA A 341 19.45 -1.16 10.19
CA ALA A 341 18.77 -0.20 9.33
C ALA A 341 17.22 -0.33 9.41
N PRO A 342 16.60 -1.53 9.32
CA PRO A 342 15.16 -1.68 9.53
C PRO A 342 14.70 -1.29 10.93
N THR A 343 15.51 -1.54 11.97
CA THR A 343 15.19 -1.12 13.34
C THR A 343 15.15 0.40 13.46
N LEU A 344 16.06 1.12 12.80
CA LEU A 344 16.04 2.60 12.75
C LEU A 344 14.78 3.12 12.05
N LEU A 345 14.39 2.52 10.93
CA LEU A 345 13.12 2.87 10.26
C LEU A 345 11.91 2.60 11.15
N GLY A 346 11.86 1.42 11.77
CA GLY A 346 10.77 1.03 12.67
C GLY A 346 10.65 1.95 13.88
N LEU A 347 11.78 2.30 14.51
CA LEU A 347 11.82 3.24 15.63
C LEU A 347 11.39 4.65 15.19
N GLY A 348 11.86 5.11 14.02
CA GLY A 348 11.42 6.38 13.45
C GLY A 348 9.92 6.41 13.19
N ALA A 349 9.37 5.36 12.59
CA ALA A 349 7.92 5.22 12.35
C ALA A 349 7.13 5.20 13.66
N LEU A 350 7.63 4.50 14.70
CA LEU A 350 7.01 4.45 16.02
C LEU A 350 6.99 5.84 16.68
N VAL A 351 8.11 6.56 16.66
CA VAL A 351 8.19 7.93 17.21
C VAL A 351 7.23 8.87 16.49
N MET A 352 7.13 8.76 15.16
CA MET A 352 6.21 9.57 14.36
C MET A 352 4.74 9.25 14.67
N TRP A 353 4.42 7.95 14.81
CA TRP A 353 3.08 7.50 15.19
C TRP A 353 2.69 8.00 16.58
N LEU A 354 3.57 7.90 17.57
CA LEU A 354 3.32 8.45 18.92
C LEU A 354 3.20 9.98 18.90
N GLY A 355 4.07 10.67 18.16
CA GLY A 355 4.03 12.12 18.01
C GLY A 355 2.72 12.63 17.41
N TRP A 356 2.15 11.89 16.45
CA TRP A 356 0.84 12.18 15.87
C TRP A 356 -0.28 12.16 16.91
N TRP A 357 -0.32 11.12 17.76
CA TRP A 357 -1.29 11.02 18.85
C TRP A 357 -1.13 12.12 19.90
N VAL A 358 0.11 12.46 20.27
CA VAL A 358 0.40 13.56 21.20
C VAL A 358 -0.08 14.90 20.62
N ALA A 359 0.20 15.15 19.34
CA ALA A 359 -0.22 16.37 18.66
C ALA A 359 -1.76 16.50 18.61
N GLN A 360 -2.49 15.40 18.40
CA GLN A 360 -3.97 15.41 18.43
C GLN A 360 -4.52 15.78 19.80
N GLY A 361 -3.96 15.22 20.88
CA GLY A 361 -4.40 15.56 22.23
C GLY A 361 -4.08 17.01 22.60
N LEU A 362 -2.92 17.53 22.19
CA LEU A 362 -2.57 18.94 22.36
C LEU A 362 -3.50 19.87 21.56
N ALA A 363 -3.79 19.53 20.30
CA ALA A 363 -4.73 20.26 19.46
C ALA A 363 -6.12 20.32 20.10
N ALA A 364 -6.60 19.22 20.69
CA ALA A 364 -7.85 19.20 21.45
C ALA A 364 -7.81 20.17 22.64
N VAL A 365 -6.75 20.15 23.46
CA VAL A 365 -6.63 21.10 24.59
C VAL A 365 -6.64 22.55 24.11
N LEU A 366 -5.90 22.87 23.04
CA LEU A 366 -5.78 24.21 22.50
C LEU A 366 -7.11 24.72 21.92
N LEU A 367 -7.80 23.89 21.13
CA LEU A 367 -9.11 24.22 20.58
C LEU A 367 -10.15 24.46 21.67
N GLY A 368 -10.16 23.63 22.71
CA GLY A 368 -11.07 23.80 23.84
C GLY A 368 -10.82 25.08 24.63
N GLN A 369 -9.55 25.45 24.82
CA GLN A 369 -9.19 26.73 25.44
C GLN A 369 -9.59 27.94 24.59
N TRP A 370 -9.40 27.86 23.28
CA TRP A 370 -9.80 28.93 22.35
C TRP A 370 -11.32 29.11 22.35
N LEU A 371 -12.07 28.00 22.24
CA LEU A 371 -13.53 28.01 22.17
C LEU A 371 -14.15 28.55 23.47
N LEU A 372 -13.63 28.18 24.64
CA LEU A 372 -14.11 28.71 25.92
C LEU A 372 -13.76 30.17 26.13
N GLY A 373 -12.59 30.61 25.65
CA GLY A 373 -12.22 32.03 25.67
C GLY A 373 -13.13 32.89 24.81
N ALA A 374 -13.64 32.35 23.70
CA ALA A 374 -14.58 33.04 22.82
C ALA A 374 -16.02 33.05 23.36
N LEU A 375 -16.49 31.94 23.96
CA LEU A 375 -17.89 31.77 24.36
C LEU A 375 -18.19 32.21 25.81
N ALA A 376 -17.22 32.14 26.72
CA ALA A 376 -17.43 32.42 28.14
C ALA A 376 -16.19 33.05 28.80
N PRO A 377 -15.82 34.30 28.41
CA PRO A 377 -14.57 34.95 28.84
C PRO A 377 -14.45 35.14 30.36
N GLU A 378 -15.56 35.25 31.09
CA GLU A 378 -15.55 35.45 32.54
C GLU A 378 -15.48 34.16 33.37
N ARG A 379 -15.72 32.99 32.74
CA ARG A 379 -15.70 31.71 33.45
C ARG A 379 -14.33 31.04 33.31
N ARG A 380 -13.79 30.54 34.42
CA ARG A 380 -12.58 29.68 34.45
C ARG A 380 -12.96 28.22 34.69
N PRO A 381 -13.55 27.52 33.71
CA PRO A 381 -13.93 26.12 33.89
C PRO A 381 -12.71 25.24 34.15
N ALA A 382 -12.96 24.12 34.83
CA ALA A 382 -11.95 23.12 35.16
C ALA A 382 -11.24 22.58 33.90
N LEU A 383 -9.98 22.18 34.04
CA LEU A 383 -9.12 21.77 32.92
C LEU A 383 -9.73 20.64 32.08
N TRP A 384 -10.38 19.66 32.72
CA TRP A 384 -11.03 18.53 32.04
C TRP A 384 -12.19 18.98 31.14
N ILE A 385 -12.94 20.03 31.51
CA ILE A 385 -14.02 20.60 30.69
C ILE A 385 -13.44 21.18 29.39
N ARG A 386 -12.27 21.84 29.47
CA ARG A 386 -11.58 22.41 28.30
C ARG A 386 -11.15 21.29 27.35
N VAL A 387 -10.60 20.21 27.91
CA VAL A 387 -10.14 19.04 27.15
C VAL A 387 -11.30 18.37 26.43
N LEU A 388 -12.39 18.08 27.14
CA LEU A 388 -13.56 17.43 26.54
C LEU A 388 -14.21 18.30 25.46
N LEU A 389 -14.39 19.60 25.73
CA LEU A 389 -15.01 20.50 24.76
C LEU A 389 -14.16 20.62 23.49
N GLY A 390 -12.84 20.71 23.64
CA GLY A 390 -11.91 20.76 22.51
C GLY A 390 -11.78 19.44 21.75
N ALA A 391 -11.81 18.31 22.44
CA ALA A 391 -11.85 16.98 21.82
C ALA A 391 -13.15 16.77 21.02
N LEU A 392 -14.29 17.23 21.55
CA LEU A 392 -15.58 17.19 20.86
C LEU A 392 -15.55 18.05 19.60
N THR A 393 -14.99 19.25 19.70
CA THR A 393 -14.86 20.16 18.56
C THR A 393 -13.94 19.59 17.49
N LEU A 394 -12.81 19.02 17.89
CA LEU A 394 -11.86 18.37 16.98
C LEU A 394 -12.51 17.14 16.29
N ALA A 395 -13.24 16.31 17.03
CA ALA A 395 -13.98 15.16 16.51
C ALA A 395 -15.14 15.54 15.56
N ALA A 396 -15.76 16.71 15.78
CA ALA A 396 -16.77 17.25 14.89
C ALA A 396 -16.14 17.81 13.60
N LEU A 397 -15.00 18.51 13.72
CA LEU A 397 -14.28 19.06 12.59
C LEU A 397 -13.77 17.96 11.65
N THR A 398 -13.30 16.82 12.17
CA THR A 398 -12.85 15.69 11.32
C THR A 398 -13.95 15.10 10.45
N GLN A 399 -15.23 15.35 10.74
CA GLN A 399 -16.35 14.93 9.89
C GLN A 399 -16.51 15.81 8.63
N LEU A 400 -15.83 16.95 8.55
CA LEU A 400 -15.83 17.85 7.39
C LEU A 400 -14.64 17.51 6.47
N PRO A 401 -14.85 17.00 5.24
CA PRO A 401 -13.78 16.43 4.40
C PRO A 401 -12.62 17.40 4.08
N VAL A 402 -12.92 18.68 3.89
CA VAL A 402 -11.95 19.69 3.42
C VAL A 402 -11.59 20.70 4.52
N LEU A 403 -12.59 21.31 5.16
CA LEU A 403 -12.34 22.28 6.23
C LEU A 403 -11.79 21.60 7.50
N GLY A 404 -12.26 20.38 7.79
CA GLY A 404 -11.80 19.58 8.91
C GLY A 404 -10.33 19.24 8.79
N THR A 405 -9.90 18.75 7.62
CA THR A 405 -8.53 18.34 7.36
C THR A 405 -7.55 19.52 7.42
N LEU A 406 -7.91 20.68 6.88
CA LEU A 406 -7.06 21.88 6.95
C LEU A 406 -6.92 22.43 8.38
N VAL A 407 -8.02 22.51 9.13
CA VAL A 407 -8.01 23.03 10.50
C VAL A 407 -7.30 22.06 11.45
N THR A 408 -7.55 20.76 11.31
CA THR A 408 -6.86 19.72 12.09
C THR A 408 -5.37 19.70 11.78
N LEU A 409 -4.98 19.77 10.51
CA LEU A 409 -3.57 19.87 10.10
C LEU A 409 -2.89 21.10 10.70
N GLY A 410 -3.51 22.28 10.60
CA GLY A 410 -2.97 23.50 11.20
C GLY A 410 -2.79 23.39 12.72
N ALA A 411 -3.79 22.82 13.42
CA ALA A 411 -3.72 22.61 14.86
C ALA A 411 -2.64 21.59 15.25
N LEU A 412 -2.46 20.54 14.46
CA LEU A 412 -1.40 19.54 14.66
C LEU A 412 -0.01 20.12 14.47
N LEU A 413 0.20 20.86 13.38
CA LEU A 413 1.48 21.54 13.11
C LEU A 413 1.80 22.55 14.20
N ALA A 414 0.82 23.36 14.61
CA ALA A 414 1.00 24.33 15.68
C ALA A 414 1.36 23.65 17.02
N ALA A 415 0.69 22.55 17.36
CA ALA A 415 0.99 21.76 18.56
C ALA A 415 2.40 21.15 18.52
N LEU A 416 2.79 20.59 17.37
CA LEU A 416 4.09 19.96 17.17
C LEU A 416 5.26 20.97 17.22
N GLY A 417 5.08 22.18 16.68
CA GLY A 417 6.11 23.20 16.79
C GLY A 417 6.15 23.86 18.16
N ALA A 418 5.03 23.96 18.87
CA ALA A 418 5.01 24.48 20.25
C ALA A 418 5.71 23.53 21.23
N THR A 419 5.59 22.21 21.05
CA THR A 419 6.36 21.23 21.84
C THR A 419 7.85 21.29 21.55
N TRP A 420 8.24 21.46 20.28
CA TRP A 420 9.64 21.67 19.90
C TRP A 420 10.25 22.93 20.51
N LEU A 421 9.51 24.04 20.43
CA LEU A 421 9.93 25.29 21.03
C LEU A 421 10.02 25.18 22.54
N TRP A 422 9.16 24.40 23.19
CA TRP A 422 9.24 24.12 24.63
C TRP A 422 10.52 23.37 25.01
N TRP A 423 10.90 22.36 24.23
CA TRP A 423 12.11 21.57 24.47
C TRP A 423 13.42 22.37 24.30
N ARG A 424 13.41 23.44 23.49
CA ARG A 424 14.57 24.33 23.35
C ARG A 424 14.71 25.29 24.54
N PRO A 425 15.90 25.39 25.16
CA PRO A 425 16.16 26.43 26.16
C PRO A 425 16.01 27.82 25.50
N PRO A 426 15.50 28.83 26.23
CA PRO A 426 15.41 30.18 25.69
C PRO A 426 16.81 30.65 25.28
N PRO A 427 16.93 31.41 24.17
CA PRO A 427 18.21 32.00 23.80
C PRO A 427 18.72 32.79 25.00
N SER A 428 19.94 32.48 25.45
CA SER A 428 20.62 33.24 26.49
C SER A 428 20.59 34.70 26.05
N ARG A 429 19.89 35.54 26.83
CA ARG A 429 20.02 36.99 26.66
C ARG A 429 21.51 37.27 26.86
N VAL A 430 22.21 37.59 25.78
CA VAL A 430 23.52 38.23 25.87
C VAL A 430 23.23 39.51 26.65
N GLY A 431 23.62 39.54 27.92
CA GLY A 431 23.44 40.71 28.77
C GLY A 431 24.14 41.90 28.10
N PRO A 432 23.60 43.12 28.19
CA PRO A 432 24.32 44.29 27.70
C PRO A 432 25.70 44.31 28.35
N LEU A 433 26.73 44.24 27.52
CA LEU A 433 28.12 44.45 27.93
C LEU A 433 28.20 45.81 28.61
N PHE A 434 28.59 45.79 29.89
CA PHE A 434 29.22 46.86 30.65
C PHE A 434 28.70 48.29 30.41
N THR A 435 27.93 48.79 31.38
CA THR A 435 27.89 50.22 31.70
C THR A 435 29.24 50.64 32.30
N PRO A 436 29.92 51.70 31.81
CA PRO A 436 30.84 52.47 32.61
C PRO A 436 30.13 53.71 33.18
N TYR A 437 30.21 53.86 34.50
CA TYR A 437 30.06 55.13 35.23
C TYR A 437 31.21 55.11 36.28
N PRO A 438 31.80 56.24 36.76
CA PRO A 438 31.41 57.66 36.66
C PRO A 438 32.52 58.59 36.10
N ALA A 439 32.20 59.87 35.94
CA ALA A 439 33.10 60.97 36.24
C ALA A 439 32.43 61.88 37.28
#